data_AF-A0A1M6QLY7-F1
#
_entry.id   AF-A0A1M6QLY7-F1
#
_cell.length_a   1.000
_cell.length_b   1.000
_cell.length_c   1.000
_cell.angle_alpha   90.00
_cell.angle_beta   90.00
_cell.angle_gamma   90.00
#
_symmetry.space_group_name_H-M   'P 1'
#
loop_
_entity.id
_entity.type
_entity.pdbx_description
1 polymer ?
#
loop_
_entity_poly.entity_id
_entity_poly.type
_entity_poly.pdbx_seq_one_letter_code
_entity_poly.pdbx_strand_id
1 'polypeptide(L)'
;MLNKPFFFAFIFIGSTLFGLHIYDKNHKVDLTIEQAMEPVQHLSNARQAIVHEQFDKSIMELDEAIIDMRRIEKIADSSASAYVEKAIADLALVEAEIRNDTILLDDLNHAFFNALNSIAYANLTISEQNLDKGDKYKAIRFMNATFKEMVSSLEFATSERDKEKERKVIEDIKTILENMQKPGDQYNFNYDTLNREFEELIEIHD
;
A
#
# COMPACT_ATOMS: atom_id res chain seq x y z
N MET A 1 35.62 -8.80 -42.82
CA MET A 1 34.23 -8.66 -43.31
C MET A 1 33.31 -8.92 -42.14
N LEU A 2 32.59 -7.90 -41.64
CA LEU A 2 31.60 -8.12 -40.58
C LEU A 2 30.53 -9.06 -41.12
N ASN A 3 30.24 -10.12 -40.38
CA ASN A 3 29.29 -11.15 -40.79
C ASN A 3 27.90 -10.49 -40.80
N LYS A 4 27.45 -10.04 -41.97
CA LYS A 4 26.15 -9.35 -42.18
C LYS A 4 24.97 -9.95 -41.40
N PRO A 5 24.79 -11.29 -41.31
CA PRO A 5 23.71 -11.86 -40.50
C PRO A 5 23.80 -11.51 -39.01
N PHE A 6 25.01 -11.37 -38.46
CA PHE A 6 25.24 -11.04 -37.06
C PHE A 6 24.85 -9.59 -36.74
N PHE A 7 25.09 -8.66 -37.69
CA PHE A 7 24.70 -7.27 -37.55
C PHE A 7 23.17 -7.09 -37.55
N PHE A 8 22.46 -7.81 -38.43
CA PHE A 8 21.00 -7.79 -38.45
C PHE A 8 20.37 -8.42 -37.20
N ALA A 9 20.96 -9.51 -36.69
CA ALA A 9 20.53 -10.11 -35.43
C ALA A 9 20.69 -9.13 -34.26
N PHE A 10 21.79 -8.38 -34.22
CA PHE A 10 22.04 -7.38 -33.17
C PHE A 10 21.04 -6.22 -33.23
N ILE A 11 20.71 -5.72 -34.43
CA ILE A 11 19.68 -4.69 -34.60
C ILE A 11 18.31 -5.21 -34.19
N PHE A 12 17.96 -6.44 -34.58
CA PHE A 12 16.69 -7.05 -34.21
C PHE A 12 16.55 -7.18 -32.69
N ILE A 13 17.56 -7.74 -32.02
CA ILE A 13 17.60 -7.87 -30.55
C ILE A 13 17.56 -6.49 -29.87
N GLY A 14 18.34 -5.51 -30.38
CA GLY A 14 18.31 -4.16 -29.84
C GLY A 14 16.93 -3.51 -29.97
N SER A 15 16.25 -3.71 -31.12
CA SER A 15 14.91 -3.17 -31.36
C SER A 15 13.82 -3.83 -30.51
N THR A 16 13.90 -5.14 -30.26
CA THR A 16 12.95 -5.85 -29.41
C THR A 16 13.16 -5.52 -27.94
N LEU A 17 14.41 -5.41 -27.47
CA LEU A 17 14.72 -4.95 -26.12
C LEU A 17 14.28 -3.51 -25.89
N PHE A 18 14.49 -2.62 -26.87
CA PHE A 18 14.02 -1.24 -26.79
C PHE A 18 12.50 -1.15 -26.82
N GLY A 19 11.83 -1.94 -27.66
CA GLY A 19 10.38 -2.06 -27.70
C GLY A 19 9.80 -2.58 -26.37
N LEU A 20 10.42 -3.59 -25.77
CA LEU A 20 10.06 -4.12 -24.45
C LEU A 20 10.29 -3.09 -23.35
N HIS A 21 11.40 -2.35 -23.39
CA HIS A 21 11.68 -1.30 -22.42
C HIS A 21 10.68 -0.13 -22.49
N ILE A 22 10.30 0.30 -23.70
CA ILE A 22 9.23 1.30 -23.88
C ILE A 22 7.88 0.75 -23.44
N TYR A 23 7.59 -0.52 -23.76
CA TYR A 23 6.36 -1.17 -23.34
C TYR A 23 6.24 -1.21 -21.82
N ASP A 24 7.27 -1.67 -21.12
CA ASP A 24 7.35 -1.75 -19.66
C ASP A 24 7.29 -0.36 -18.99
N LYS A 25 7.99 0.63 -19.57
CA LYS A 25 7.95 2.01 -19.08
C LYS A 25 6.57 2.67 -19.23
N ASN A 26 5.80 2.28 -20.24
CA ASN A 26 4.49 2.87 -20.54
C ASN A 26 3.31 2.02 -20.05
N HIS A 27 3.51 0.73 -19.81
CA HIS A 27 2.56 -0.14 -19.11
C HIS A 27 3.02 -0.25 -17.66
N LYS A 28 2.63 0.74 -16.85
CA LYS A 28 2.49 0.46 -15.42
C LYS A 28 1.54 -0.72 -15.33
N VAL A 29 2.01 -1.87 -14.85
CA VAL A 29 1.12 -2.99 -14.54
C VAL A 29 0.13 -2.45 -13.53
N ASP A 30 -1.15 -2.35 -13.92
CA ASP A 30 -2.22 -1.91 -13.03
C ASP A 30 -2.18 -2.80 -11.78
N LEU A 31 -2.06 -2.18 -10.59
CA LEU A 31 -2.18 -2.90 -9.32
C LEU A 31 -3.56 -3.56 -9.30
N THR A 32 -3.62 -4.87 -9.09
CA THR A 32 -4.91 -5.50 -8.83
C THR A 32 -5.31 -5.26 -7.38
N ILE A 33 -6.61 -5.31 -7.10
CA ILE A 33 -7.11 -5.12 -5.72
C ILE A 33 -6.65 -6.26 -4.83
N GLU A 34 -6.52 -7.45 -5.39
CA GLU A 34 -5.97 -8.61 -4.69
C GLU A 34 -4.54 -8.30 -4.22
N GLN A 35 -3.69 -7.76 -5.11
CA GLN A 35 -2.33 -7.35 -4.77
C GLN A 35 -2.27 -6.19 -3.76
N ALA A 36 -3.25 -5.27 -3.82
CA ALA A 36 -3.34 -4.16 -2.86
C ALA A 36 -3.65 -4.64 -1.43
N MET A 37 -4.37 -5.77 -1.30
CA MET A 37 -4.79 -6.33 -0.01
C MET A 37 -3.85 -7.40 0.54
N GLU A 38 -2.95 -7.97 -0.27
CA GLU A 38 -1.97 -8.98 0.13
C GLU A 38 -1.14 -8.59 1.38
N PRO A 39 -0.58 -7.36 1.48
CA PRO A 39 0.23 -6.98 2.65
C PRO A 39 -0.53 -7.06 3.97
N VAL A 40 -1.83 -6.75 3.96
CA VAL A 40 -2.67 -6.76 5.18
C VAL A 40 -2.76 -8.16 5.77
N GLN A 41 -2.93 -9.16 4.90
CA GLN A 41 -2.98 -10.56 5.31
C GLN A 41 -1.64 -10.99 5.91
N HIS A 42 -0.53 -10.63 5.26
CA HIS A 42 0.81 -10.93 5.71
C HIS A 42 1.13 -10.27 7.06
N LEU A 43 0.79 -8.99 7.25
CA LEU A 43 0.92 -8.31 8.55
C LEU A 43 0.10 -9.00 9.64
N SER A 44 -1.16 -9.36 9.36
CA SER A 44 -1.99 -10.09 10.33
C SER A 44 -1.38 -11.46 10.70
N ASN A 45 -0.89 -12.21 9.72
CA ASN A 45 -0.22 -13.50 9.92
C ASN A 45 1.08 -13.35 10.72
N ALA A 46 1.88 -12.34 10.40
CA ALA A 46 3.13 -12.03 11.08
C ALA A 46 2.87 -11.78 12.57
N ARG A 47 1.88 -10.94 12.88
CA ARG A 47 1.46 -10.66 14.26
C ARG A 47 1.05 -11.94 14.99
N GLN A 48 0.18 -12.73 14.36
CA GLN A 48 -0.29 -13.98 14.96
C GLN A 48 0.90 -14.91 15.24
N ALA A 49 1.84 -15.03 14.31
CA ALA A 49 3.04 -15.84 14.49
C ALA A 49 3.90 -15.33 15.66
N ILE A 50 4.10 -14.02 15.82
CA ILE A 50 4.83 -13.43 16.96
C ILE A 50 4.16 -13.77 18.29
N VAL A 51 2.83 -13.63 18.38
CA VAL A 51 2.06 -13.94 19.60
C VAL A 51 2.16 -15.43 19.99
N HIS A 52 2.38 -16.32 19.01
CA HIS A 52 2.55 -17.76 19.24
C HIS A 52 4.04 -18.17 19.28
N GLU A 53 4.97 -17.22 19.40
CA GLU A 53 6.42 -17.46 19.45
C GLU A 53 6.96 -18.19 18.21
N GLN A 54 6.30 -18.04 17.05
CA GLN A 54 6.69 -18.61 15.76
C GLN A 54 7.53 -17.61 14.95
N PHE A 55 8.69 -17.22 15.48
CA PHE A 55 9.48 -16.10 14.95
C PHE A 55 9.96 -16.28 13.50
N ASP A 56 10.35 -17.49 13.11
CA ASP A 56 10.73 -17.78 11.71
C ASP A 56 9.57 -17.53 10.75
N LYS A 57 8.35 -17.89 11.16
CA LYS A 57 7.16 -17.66 10.37
C LYS A 57 6.82 -16.17 10.31
N SER A 58 6.93 -15.44 11.42
CA SER A 58 6.65 -14.01 11.42
C SER A 58 7.60 -13.23 10.52
N ILE A 59 8.89 -13.59 10.53
CA ILE A 59 9.89 -13.00 9.64
C ILE A 59 9.51 -13.22 8.17
N MET A 60 9.17 -14.47 7.80
CA MET A 60 8.74 -14.78 6.43
C MET A 60 7.51 -13.97 6.00
N GLU A 61 6.52 -13.83 6.89
CA GLU A 61 5.33 -13.03 6.58
C GLU A 61 5.65 -11.52 6.50
N LEU A 62 6.59 -11.01 7.30
CA LEU A 62 7.08 -9.63 7.18
C LEU A 62 7.81 -9.38 5.86
N ASP A 63 8.66 -10.32 5.43
CA ASP A 63 9.35 -10.25 4.14
C ASP A 63 8.35 -10.15 2.98
N GLU A 64 7.31 -11.00 2.97
CA GLU A 64 6.27 -10.98 1.95
C GLU A 64 5.45 -9.68 2.01
N ALA A 65 5.06 -9.21 3.21
CA ALA A 65 4.38 -7.92 3.37
C ALA A 65 5.20 -6.76 2.77
N ILE A 66 6.50 -6.71 3.03
CA ILE A 66 7.41 -5.69 2.48
C ILE A 66 7.50 -5.78 0.95
N ILE A 67 7.58 -7.00 0.40
CA ILE A 67 7.61 -7.21 -1.05
C ILE A 67 6.33 -6.66 -1.71
N ASP A 68 5.17 -6.92 -1.11
CA ASP A 68 3.89 -6.49 -1.65
C ASP A 68 3.67 -4.97 -1.46
N MET A 69 4.09 -4.40 -0.33
CA MET A 69 4.10 -2.94 -0.12
C MET A 69 4.94 -2.21 -1.18
N ARG A 70 6.09 -2.76 -1.59
CA ARG A 70 6.91 -2.21 -2.69
C ARG A 70 6.19 -2.24 -4.05
N ARG A 71 5.18 -3.09 -4.24
CA ARG A 71 4.35 -3.05 -5.46
C ARG A 71 3.40 -1.87 -5.42
N ILE A 72 2.82 -1.59 -4.26
CA ILE A 72 1.94 -0.44 -4.02
C ILE A 72 2.72 0.87 -4.21
N GLU A 73 3.90 0.97 -3.59
CA GLU A 73 4.83 2.11 -3.68
C GLU A 73 5.08 2.55 -5.14
N LYS A 74 5.33 1.61 -6.05
CA LYS A 74 5.62 1.89 -7.47
C LYS A 74 4.45 2.51 -8.25
N ILE A 75 3.24 2.36 -7.73
CA ILE A 75 1.99 2.69 -8.43
C ILE A 75 1.33 3.92 -7.80
N ALA A 76 1.51 4.11 -6.49
CA ALA A 76 1.08 5.28 -5.75
C ALA A 76 1.72 6.58 -6.28
N ASP A 77 1.17 7.72 -5.85
CA ASP A 77 1.78 9.02 -6.12
C ASP A 77 3.00 9.28 -5.21
N SER A 78 3.65 10.43 -5.39
CA SER A 78 4.89 10.75 -4.68
C SER A 78 4.73 10.90 -3.17
N SER A 79 3.59 11.40 -2.68
CA SER A 79 3.38 11.54 -1.23
C SER A 79 3.09 10.19 -0.60
N ALA A 80 2.16 9.42 -1.17
CA ALA A 80 1.84 8.09 -0.67
C ALA A 80 3.04 7.13 -0.75
N SER A 81 3.84 7.21 -1.82
CA SER A 81 5.07 6.43 -1.95
C SER A 81 6.06 6.70 -0.81
N ALA A 82 6.19 7.95 -0.34
CA ALA A 82 7.11 8.30 0.74
C ALA A 82 6.69 7.68 2.09
N TYR A 83 5.38 7.69 2.40
CA TYR A 83 4.86 7.05 3.61
C TYR A 83 5.00 5.52 3.53
N VAL A 84 4.73 4.91 2.37
CA VAL A 84 4.93 3.47 2.17
C VAL A 84 6.40 3.08 2.32
N GLU A 85 7.34 3.86 1.74
CA GLU A 85 8.78 3.63 1.88
C GLU A 85 9.21 3.68 3.36
N LYS A 86 8.71 4.66 4.11
CA LYS A 86 8.97 4.78 5.54
C LYS A 86 8.45 3.57 6.30
N ALA A 87 7.21 3.18 6.08
CA ALA A 87 6.62 2.02 6.75
C ALA A 87 7.37 0.72 6.43
N ILE A 88 7.88 0.56 5.20
CA ILE A 88 8.77 -0.56 4.84
C ILE A 88 10.05 -0.54 5.70
N ALA A 89 10.64 0.64 5.93
CA ALA A 89 11.82 0.77 6.77
C ALA A 89 11.52 0.38 8.23
N ASP A 90 10.39 0.82 8.78
CA ASP A 90 9.96 0.48 10.14
C ASP A 90 9.71 -1.03 10.30
N LEU A 91 9.06 -1.68 9.32
CA LEU A 91 8.86 -3.13 9.33
C LEU A 91 10.18 -3.90 9.23
N ALA A 92 11.16 -3.40 8.46
CA ALA A 92 12.48 -4.02 8.37
C ALA A 92 13.26 -3.90 9.69
N LEU A 93 13.06 -2.82 10.45
CA LEU A 93 13.61 -2.69 11.81
C LEU A 93 13.00 -3.71 12.76
N VAL A 94 11.67 -3.87 12.75
CA VAL A 94 10.97 -4.91 13.51
C VAL A 94 11.48 -6.31 13.17
N GLU A 95 11.66 -6.61 11.89
CA GLU A 95 12.22 -7.88 11.45
C GLU A 95 13.62 -8.12 12.03
N ALA A 96 14.48 -7.10 12.02
CA ALA A 96 15.81 -7.15 12.62
C ALA A 96 15.76 -7.34 14.15
N GLU A 97 14.82 -6.71 14.84
CA GLU A 97 14.62 -6.88 16.28
C GLU A 97 14.13 -8.28 16.64
N ILE A 98 13.22 -8.86 15.85
CA ILE A 98 12.79 -10.25 16.01
C ILE A 98 13.98 -11.20 15.85
N ARG A 99 14.81 -10.99 14.82
CA ARG A 99 16.01 -11.82 14.59
C ARG A 99 17.05 -11.74 15.72
N ASN A 100 17.06 -10.64 16.47
CA ASN A 100 17.99 -10.42 17.57
C ASN A 100 17.38 -10.72 18.95
N ASP A 101 16.15 -11.24 19.01
CA ASP A 101 15.38 -11.46 20.25
C ASP A 101 15.21 -10.18 21.11
N THR A 102 15.11 -9.01 20.46
CA THR A 102 14.98 -7.70 21.14
C THR A 102 13.62 -7.02 20.92
N ILE A 103 12.67 -7.69 20.28
CA ILE A 103 11.39 -7.10 19.88
C ILE A 103 10.57 -6.61 21.08
N LEU A 104 10.06 -5.38 20.96
CA LEU A 104 9.09 -4.80 21.88
C LEU A 104 7.71 -4.77 21.21
N LEU A 105 6.69 -5.22 21.95
CA LEU A 105 5.32 -5.34 21.41
C LEU A 105 4.72 -3.98 21.02
N ASP A 106 5.12 -2.90 21.70
CA ASP A 106 4.66 -1.55 21.38
C ASP A 106 5.26 -1.06 20.06
N ASP A 107 6.55 -1.30 19.82
CA ASP A 107 7.23 -0.96 18.56
C ASP A 107 6.66 -1.76 17.38
N LEU A 108 6.35 -3.05 17.61
CA LEU A 108 5.65 -3.89 16.66
C LEU A 108 4.27 -3.31 16.28
N ASN A 109 3.46 -2.99 17.29
CA ASN A 109 2.13 -2.44 17.06
C ASN A 109 2.18 -1.10 16.33
N HIS A 110 3.15 -0.24 16.69
CA HIS A 110 3.36 1.04 16.02
C HIS A 110 3.76 0.87 14.55
N ALA A 111 4.71 0.00 14.26
CA ALA A 111 5.12 -0.30 12.88
C ALA A 111 3.95 -0.86 12.05
N PHE A 112 3.13 -1.74 12.63
CA PHE A 112 2.00 -2.35 11.93
C PHE A 112 0.87 -1.34 11.70
N PHE A 113 0.62 -0.48 12.69
CA PHE A 113 -0.31 0.64 12.59
C PHE A 113 0.09 1.58 11.46
N ASN A 114 1.35 1.99 11.41
CA ASN A 114 1.88 2.89 10.37
C ASN A 114 1.85 2.24 8.99
N ALA A 115 2.19 0.96 8.89
CA ALA A 115 2.17 0.22 7.63
C ALA A 115 0.76 0.14 7.04
N LEU A 116 -0.24 -0.25 7.84
CA LEU A 116 -1.61 -0.35 7.38
C LEU A 116 -2.18 1.02 6.98
N ASN A 117 -1.88 2.08 7.73
CA ASN A 117 -2.31 3.44 7.39
C ASN A 117 -1.62 3.99 6.12
N SER A 118 -0.34 3.66 5.91
CA SER A 118 0.39 4.02 4.69
C SER A 118 -0.16 3.30 3.46
N ILE A 119 -0.50 2.02 3.59
CA ILE A 119 -1.15 1.24 2.53
C ILE A 119 -2.53 1.84 2.22
N ALA A 120 -3.31 2.16 3.25
CA ALA A 120 -4.63 2.77 3.11
C ALA A 120 -4.58 4.10 2.35
N TYR A 121 -3.64 4.98 2.70
CA TYR A 121 -3.41 6.23 1.99
C TYR A 121 -3.00 6.01 0.53
N ALA A 122 -2.10 5.06 0.27
CA ALA A 122 -1.74 4.71 -1.12
C ALA A 122 -2.94 4.19 -1.92
N ASN A 123 -3.79 3.34 -1.34
CA ASN A 123 -5.01 2.88 -1.99
C ASN A 123 -6.04 4.00 -2.19
N LEU A 124 -6.07 4.99 -1.30
CA LEU A 124 -6.93 6.16 -1.43
C LEU A 124 -6.52 7.02 -2.65
N THR A 125 -5.23 7.32 -2.78
CA THR A 125 -4.70 8.08 -3.92
C THR A 125 -4.90 7.32 -5.23
N ILE A 126 -4.73 5.99 -5.23
CA ILE A 126 -5.04 5.15 -6.40
C ILE A 126 -6.54 5.18 -6.72
N SER A 127 -7.43 5.18 -5.71
CA SER A 127 -8.86 5.33 -5.92
C SER A 127 -9.19 6.67 -6.59
N GLU A 128 -8.63 7.76 -6.11
CA GLU A 128 -8.79 9.11 -6.67
C GLU A 128 -8.39 9.14 -8.15
N GLN A 129 -7.20 8.63 -8.47
CA GLN A 129 -6.70 8.55 -9.85
C GLN A 129 -7.60 7.71 -10.78
N ASN A 130 -8.23 6.65 -10.27
CA ASN A 130 -9.18 5.85 -11.05
C ASN A 130 -10.49 6.61 -11.30
N LEU A 131 -10.95 7.38 -10.31
CA LEU A 131 -12.14 8.21 -10.45
C LEU A 131 -11.93 9.32 -11.49
N ASP A 132 -10.77 9.97 -11.49
CA ASP A 132 -10.37 10.98 -12.48
C ASP A 132 -10.34 10.44 -13.92
N LYS A 133 -10.00 9.15 -14.08
CA LYS A 133 -10.03 8.43 -15.36
C LYS A 133 -11.43 7.97 -15.76
N GLY A 134 -12.43 8.16 -14.91
CA GLY A 134 -13.80 7.69 -15.11
C GLY A 134 -14.03 6.21 -14.78
N ASP A 135 -13.05 5.51 -14.19
CA ASP A 135 -13.19 4.11 -13.78
C ASP A 135 -13.77 4.00 -12.36
N LYS A 136 -15.06 4.31 -12.26
CA LYS A 136 -15.81 4.32 -10.99
C LYS A 136 -15.71 2.99 -10.24
N TYR A 137 -15.79 1.86 -10.94
CA TYR A 137 -15.80 0.56 -10.29
C TYR A 137 -14.43 0.22 -9.70
N LYS A 138 -13.32 0.52 -10.40
CA LYS A 138 -11.99 0.36 -9.82
C LYS A 138 -11.79 1.30 -8.63
N ALA A 139 -12.20 2.56 -8.73
CA ALA A 139 -12.12 3.52 -7.62
C ALA A 139 -12.84 3.00 -6.36
N ILE A 140 -14.08 2.51 -6.50
CA ILE A 140 -14.84 1.91 -5.39
C ILE A 140 -14.09 0.72 -4.77
N ARG A 141 -13.47 -0.14 -5.58
CA ARG A 141 -12.75 -1.29 -5.03
C ARG A 141 -11.53 -0.86 -4.21
N PHE A 142 -10.76 0.11 -4.68
CA PHE A 142 -9.60 0.65 -3.95
C PHE A 142 -10.03 1.39 -2.69
N MET A 143 -11.08 2.19 -2.74
CA MET A 143 -11.65 2.83 -1.55
C MET A 143 -12.16 1.81 -0.52
N ASN A 144 -12.70 0.67 -0.96
CA ASN A 144 -13.03 -0.43 -0.05
C ASN A 144 -11.79 -1.11 0.56
N ALA A 145 -10.67 -1.16 -0.16
CA ALA A 145 -9.41 -1.66 0.37
C ALA A 145 -8.89 -0.71 1.46
N THR A 146 -8.83 0.59 1.18
CA THR A 146 -8.53 1.65 2.16
C THR A 146 -9.38 1.50 3.42
N PHE A 147 -10.70 1.37 3.30
CA PHE A 147 -11.59 1.18 4.45
C PHE A 147 -11.22 -0.06 5.28
N LYS A 148 -10.96 -1.20 4.63
CA LYS A 148 -10.62 -2.44 5.34
C LYS A 148 -9.27 -2.33 6.05
N GLU A 149 -8.28 -1.72 5.40
CA GLU A 149 -6.95 -1.48 5.96
C GLU A 149 -7.02 -0.62 7.22
N MET A 150 -7.80 0.46 7.20
CA MET A 150 -8.02 1.30 8.38
C MET A 150 -8.81 0.60 9.50
N VAL A 151 -9.78 -0.24 9.15
CA VAL A 151 -10.46 -1.05 10.16
C VAL A 151 -9.49 -2.05 10.80
N SER A 152 -8.56 -2.60 10.03
CA SER A 152 -7.52 -3.52 10.53
C SER A 152 -6.45 -2.81 11.37
N SER A 153 -5.99 -1.61 11.01
CA SER A 153 -5.01 -0.83 11.78
C SER A 153 -5.49 -0.50 13.19
N LEU A 154 -6.81 -0.34 13.41
CA LEU A 154 -7.38 -0.13 14.75
C LEU A 154 -7.02 -1.23 15.76
N GLU A 155 -6.71 -2.45 15.31
CA GLU A 155 -6.25 -3.54 16.19
C GLU A 155 -4.85 -3.29 16.78
N PHE A 156 -4.07 -2.40 16.14
CA PHE A 156 -2.68 -2.08 16.47
C PHE A 156 -2.54 -0.71 17.12
N ALA A 157 -3.60 0.09 17.16
CA ALA A 157 -3.60 1.41 17.77
C ALA A 157 -3.32 1.32 19.29
N THR A 158 -2.21 1.90 19.72
CA THR A 158 -1.75 1.83 21.12
C THR A 158 -2.37 2.92 22.01
N SER A 159 -2.81 4.05 21.43
CA SER A 159 -3.45 5.15 22.17
C SER A 159 -4.91 5.35 21.80
N GLU A 160 -5.74 5.75 22.77
CA GLU A 160 -7.15 6.10 22.51
C GLU A 160 -7.30 7.33 21.60
N ARG A 161 -6.29 8.21 21.58
CA ARG A 161 -6.26 9.36 20.68
C ARG A 161 -6.19 8.91 19.23
N ASP A 162 -5.30 7.95 18.93
CA ASP A 162 -5.07 7.47 17.56
C ASP A 162 -6.28 6.68 17.08
N LYS A 163 -6.86 5.83 17.95
CA LYS A 163 -8.12 5.14 17.68
C LYS A 163 -9.25 6.09 17.33
N GLU A 164 -9.40 7.19 18.08
CA GLU A 164 -10.49 8.13 17.84
C GLU A 164 -10.31 8.90 16.53
N LYS A 165 -9.07 9.30 16.22
CA LYS A 165 -8.74 9.93 14.94
C LYS A 165 -9.00 8.98 13.78
N GLU A 166 -8.53 7.76 13.87
CA GLU A 166 -8.72 6.75 12.83
C GLU A 166 -10.20 6.43 12.61
N ARG A 167 -11.00 6.27 13.69
CA ARG A 167 -12.46 6.08 13.57
C ARG A 167 -13.14 7.21 12.81
N LYS A 168 -12.68 8.45 13.00
CA LYS A 168 -13.22 9.60 12.26
C LYS A 168 -12.97 9.44 10.76
N VAL A 169 -11.73 9.15 10.36
CA VAL A 169 -11.35 8.94 8.96
C VAL A 169 -12.10 7.74 8.35
N ILE A 170 -12.29 6.65 9.10
CA ILE A 170 -13.08 5.48 8.71
C ILE A 170 -14.54 5.86 8.41
N GLU A 171 -15.18 6.68 9.25
CA GLU A 171 -16.56 7.12 8.99
C GLU A 171 -16.65 8.07 7.79
N ASP A 172 -15.63 8.88 7.55
CA ASP A 172 -15.56 9.74 6.36
C ASP A 172 -15.42 8.92 5.07
N ILE A 173 -14.54 7.90 5.05
CA ILE A 173 -14.43 6.95 3.93
C ILE A 173 -15.74 6.20 3.70
N LYS A 174 -16.37 5.72 4.76
CA LYS A 174 -17.66 5.01 4.68
C LYS A 174 -18.74 5.89 4.06
N THR A 175 -18.80 7.15 4.46
CA THR A 175 -19.72 8.13 3.87
C THR A 175 -19.44 8.34 2.38
N ILE A 176 -18.17 8.41 1.97
CA ILE A 176 -17.78 8.51 0.57
C ILE A 176 -18.19 7.25 -0.21
N LEU A 177 -17.91 6.06 0.32
CA LEU A 177 -18.30 4.78 -0.29
C LEU A 177 -19.81 4.68 -0.50
N GLU A 178 -20.62 5.03 0.50
CA GLU A 178 -22.07 5.05 0.40
C GLU A 178 -22.57 6.01 -0.69
N ASN A 179 -21.90 7.16 -0.84
CA ASN A 179 -22.22 8.13 -1.87
C ASN A 179 -21.76 7.68 -3.26
N MET A 180 -20.61 7.03 -3.38
CA MET A 180 -20.13 6.43 -4.64
C MET A 180 -21.08 5.35 -5.14
N GLN A 181 -21.76 4.62 -4.26
CA GLN A 181 -22.70 3.56 -4.65
C GLN A 181 -24.04 4.09 -5.19
N LYS A 182 -24.38 5.36 -4.96
CA LYS A 182 -25.64 5.96 -5.45
C LYS A 182 -25.60 6.15 -6.99
N PRO A 183 -26.75 5.99 -7.70
CA PRO A 183 -26.84 6.31 -9.12
C PRO A 183 -26.87 7.83 -9.34
N GLY A 184 -25.98 8.38 -10.17
CA GLY A 184 -25.88 9.81 -10.49
C GLY A 184 -24.51 10.21 -11.08
N ASP A 185 -24.44 11.34 -11.79
CA ASP A 185 -23.30 11.68 -12.68
C ASP A 185 -22.32 12.74 -12.16
N GLN A 186 -22.39 13.18 -10.89
CA GLN A 186 -21.37 14.08 -10.34
C GLN A 186 -20.92 13.64 -8.94
N TYR A 187 -19.72 13.06 -8.91
CA TYR A 187 -18.99 12.67 -7.71
C TYR A 187 -18.02 13.80 -7.34
N ASN A 188 -18.49 14.83 -6.63
CA ASN A 188 -17.61 15.82 -6.01
C ASN A 188 -17.28 15.36 -4.59
N PHE A 189 -16.25 14.54 -4.45
CA PHE A 189 -15.67 14.21 -3.16
C PHE A 189 -14.51 15.15 -2.86
N ASN A 190 -14.41 15.57 -1.61
CA ASN A 190 -13.29 16.40 -1.16
C ASN A 190 -12.13 15.49 -0.75
N TYR A 191 -11.45 14.91 -1.74
CA TYR A 191 -10.26 14.09 -1.51
C TYR A 191 -9.15 14.90 -0.80
N ASP A 192 -9.01 16.20 -1.08
CA ASP A 192 -8.04 17.06 -0.40
C ASP A 192 -8.17 17.04 1.13
N THR A 193 -9.40 17.06 1.65
CA THR A 193 -9.64 17.01 3.10
C THR A 193 -9.32 15.65 3.66
N LEU A 194 -9.70 14.57 2.97
CA LEU A 194 -9.44 13.20 3.41
C LEU A 194 -7.94 12.87 3.35
N ASN A 195 -7.26 13.26 2.28
CA ASN A 195 -5.82 13.09 2.09
C ASN A 195 -5.05 13.79 3.21
N ARG A 196 -5.41 15.04 3.55
CA ARG A 196 -4.82 15.75 4.69
C ARG A 196 -5.05 15.04 6.02
N GLU A 197 -6.26 14.52 6.26
CA GLU A 197 -6.55 13.79 7.51
C GLU A 197 -5.77 12.47 7.61
N PHE A 198 -5.50 11.81 6.48
CA PHE A 198 -4.60 10.67 6.40
C PHE A 198 -3.14 11.04 6.69
N GLU A 199 -2.65 12.10 6.05
CA GLU A 199 -1.29 12.61 6.28
C GLU A 199 -1.08 12.95 7.77
N GLU A 200 -2.04 13.68 8.37
CA GLU A 200 -2.01 14.00 9.80
C GLU A 200 -2.05 12.74 10.69
N LEU A 201 -2.68 11.65 10.24
CA LEU A 201 -2.72 10.41 10.99
C LEU A 201 -1.36 9.70 10.96
N ILE A 202 -0.69 9.68 9.81
CA ILE A 202 0.62 9.02 9.64
C ILE A 202 1.74 9.85 10.30
N GLU A 203 1.73 11.17 10.17
CA GLU A 203 2.80 12.06 10.68
C GLU A 203 2.88 12.17 12.21
N ILE A 204 1.84 11.79 12.95
CA ILE A 204 1.86 11.87 14.43
C ILE A 204 2.76 10.80 15.06
N HIS A 205 3.10 9.79 14.28
CA HIS A 205 3.89 8.64 14.69
C HIS A 205 5.41 8.81 14.42
N ASP A 206 5.81 10.03 14.00
CA ASP A 206 7.20 10.51 13.82
C ASP A 206 7.73 11.27 15.05
#